data_AF-A0A0C2D2T1-F1
#
_entry.id   AF-A0A0C2D2T1-F1
#
_cell.length_a   1.000
_cell.length_b   1.000
_cell.length_c   1.000
_cell.angle_alpha   90.00
_cell.angle_beta   90.00
_cell.angle_gamma   90.00
#
_symmetry.space_group_name_H-M   'P 1'
#
loop_
_entity.id
_entity.type
_entity.pdbx_description
1 polymer ?
#
loop_
_entity_poly.entity_id
_entity_poly.type
_entity_poly.pdbx_seq_one_letter_code
_entity_poly.pdbx_strand_id
1 'polypeptide(L)'
;MIFLLQEGGLEMEGLYRVPGNQAQLSELEKSFREKGDVDIGSLDMPVHVVATAVKTFFSCLAEPLIPTELHDNILDCIADNDVIFLT
;
A
#
# COMPACT_ATOMS: atom_id res chain seq x y z
N MET A 1 6.73 -2.74 -1.89
CA MET A 1 5.94 -4.00 -1.90
C MET A 1 6.84 -5.23 -1.85
N ILE A 2 7.80 -5.39 -2.76
CA ILE A 2 8.77 -6.51 -2.73
C ILE A 2 9.57 -6.55 -1.42
N PHE A 3 10.00 -5.39 -0.90
CA PHE A 3 10.64 -5.27 0.42
C PHE A 3 9.83 -5.90 1.56
N LEU A 4 8.51 -5.66 1.60
CA LEU A 4 7.64 -6.19 2.66
C LEU A 4 7.52 -7.71 2.61
N LEU A 5 7.68 -8.32 1.42
CA LEU A 5 7.71 -9.77 1.26
C LEU A 5 9.06 -10.36 1.72
N GLN A 6 10.15 -9.66 1.44
CA GLN A 6 11.50 -10.11 1.76
C GLN A 6 11.81 -10.04 3.27
N GLU A 7 11.32 -9.01 3.96
CA GLU A 7 11.55 -8.77 5.39
C GLU A 7 10.54 -9.48 6.32
N GLY A 8 9.90 -10.55 5.85
CA GLY A 8 8.92 -11.29 6.66
C GLY A 8 7.68 -10.47 7.03
N GLY A 9 7.37 -9.39 6.30
CA GLY A 9 6.22 -8.54 6.59
C GLY A 9 4.88 -9.28 6.54
N LEU A 10 4.79 -10.39 5.81
CA LEU A 10 3.62 -11.27 5.79
C LEU A 10 3.38 -12.01 7.12
N GLU A 11 4.44 -12.23 7.90
CA GLU A 11 4.37 -12.84 9.23
C GLU A 11 4.04 -11.78 10.30
N MET A 12 4.15 -10.50 9.96
CA MET A 12 3.83 -9.42 10.89
C MET A 12 2.33 -9.25 11.06
N GLU A 13 1.88 -9.38 12.31
CA GLU A 13 0.48 -9.23 12.66
C GLU A 13 -0.04 -7.83 12.30
N GLY A 14 -1.17 -7.79 11.59
CA GLY A 14 -1.83 -6.53 11.28
C GLY A 14 -1.08 -5.67 10.27
N LEU A 15 -0.25 -6.25 9.39
CA LEU A 15 0.29 -5.54 8.23
C LEU A 15 -0.83 -4.80 7.48
N TYR A 16 -0.59 -3.54 7.11
CA TYR A 16 -1.58 -2.60 6.52
C TYR A 16 -2.78 -2.19 7.40
N ARG A 17 -3.08 -2.92 8.49
CA ARG A 17 -4.11 -2.54 9.47
C ARG A 17 -3.55 -1.62 10.56
N VAL A 18 -2.40 -1.99 11.12
CA VAL A 18 -1.71 -1.23 12.17
C VAL A 18 -0.96 -0.07 11.53
N PRO A 19 -1.17 1.19 11.97
CA PRO A 19 -0.45 2.32 11.41
C PRO A 19 1.01 2.30 11.86
N GLY A 20 1.91 2.69 10.96
CA GLY A 20 3.31 2.93 11.26
C GLY A 20 3.52 4.19 12.09
N ASN A 21 4.71 4.29 12.70
CA ASN A 21 5.12 5.48 13.44
C ASN A 21 5.17 6.71 12.51
N GLN A 22 4.47 7.78 12.91
CA GLN A 22 4.31 8.99 12.10
C GLN A 22 5.58 9.81 11.94
N ALA A 23 6.48 9.80 12.93
CA ALA A 23 7.75 10.51 12.85
C ALA A 23 8.69 9.85 11.83
N GLN A 24 8.81 8.52 11.89
CA GLN A 24 9.60 7.73 10.94
C GLN A 24 9.01 7.78 9.52
N LEU A 25 7.68 7.78 9.40
CA LEU A 25 7.00 7.98 8.13
C LEU A 25 7.34 9.35 7.51
N SER A 26 7.29 10.41 8.30
CA SER A 26 7.61 11.77 7.84
C SER A 26 9.06 11.90 7.37
N GLU A 27 9.99 11.26 8.08
CA GLU A 27 11.40 11.21 7.70
C GLU A 27 11.61 10.45 6.38
N LEU A 28 10.96 9.30 6.23
CA LEU A 28 10.99 8.50 5.02
C LEU A 28 10.45 9.28 3.80
N GLU A 29 9.30 9.93 3.95
CA GLU A 29 8.68 10.73 2.90
C GLU A 29 9.55 11.95 2.52
N LYS A 30 10.18 12.59 3.50
CA LYS A 30 11.11 13.70 3.26
C LYS A 30 12.33 13.22 2.46
N SER A 31 12.97 12.12 2.89
CA SER A 31 14.13 11.55 2.21
C SER A 31 13.80 11.18 0.76
N PHE A 32 12.62 10.58 0.54
CA PHE A 32 12.14 10.23 -0.80
C PHE A 32 11.93 11.45 -1.70
N ARG A 33 11.35 12.53 -1.17
CA ARG A 33 11.11 13.77 -1.91
C ARG A 33 12.41 14.49 -2.29
N GLU A 34 13.43 14.43 -1.44
CA GLU A 34 14.71 15.09 -1.66
C GLU A 34 15.62 14.32 -2.62
N LYS A 35 15.68 12.99 -2.51
CA LYS A 35 16.63 12.16 -3.25
C LYS A 35 16.03 11.48 -4.48
N GLY A 36 14.69 11.40 -4.56
CA GLY A 36 13.97 10.71 -5.63
C GLY A 36 14.01 9.17 -5.53
N ASP A 37 14.90 8.62 -4.70
CA ASP A 37 14.99 7.20 -4.39
C ASP A 37 15.43 7.02 -2.93
N VAL A 38 14.93 5.95 -2.30
CA VAL A 38 15.26 5.57 -0.93
C VAL A 38 15.50 4.08 -0.87
N ASP A 39 16.71 3.69 -0.47
CA ASP A 39 17.03 2.30 -0.17
C ASP A 39 16.46 1.91 1.20
N ILE A 40 15.23 1.42 1.21
CA ILE A 40 14.50 1.01 2.41
C ILE A 40 15.24 -0.10 3.17
N GLY A 41 16.01 -0.95 2.49
CA GLY A 41 16.79 -2.03 3.10
C GLY A 41 17.96 -1.52 3.94
N SER A 42 18.54 -0.37 3.58
CA SER A 42 19.60 0.26 4.35
C SER A 42 19.12 1.04 5.58
N LEU A 43 17.82 1.32 5.68
CA LEU A 43 17.24 2.26 6.64
C LEU A 43 16.69 1.61 7.92
N ASP A 44 16.77 0.28 8.06
CA ASP A 44 16.25 -0.48 9.22
C ASP A 44 14.83 -0.04 9.62
N MET A 45 13.97 0.21 8.62
CA MET A 45 12.64 0.75 8.86
C MET A 45 11.64 -0.34 9.23
N PRO A 46 10.81 -0.12 10.28
CA PRO A 46 9.75 -1.06 10.62
C PRO A 46 8.78 -1.27 9.45
N VAL A 47 8.39 -2.51 9.20
CA VAL A 47 7.52 -2.84 8.06
C VAL A 47 6.15 -2.14 8.13
N HIS A 48 5.65 -1.80 9.33
CA HIS A 48 4.43 -0.98 9.47
C HIS A 48 4.61 0.46 8.94
N VAL A 49 5.79 1.06 9.12
CA VAL A 49 6.12 2.39 8.56
C VAL A 49 6.13 2.31 7.05
N VAL A 50 6.81 1.30 6.49
CA VAL A 50 6.88 1.09 5.04
C VAL A 50 5.50 0.78 4.44
N ALA A 51 4.71 -0.06 5.08
CA ALA A 51 3.34 -0.36 4.67
C ALA A 51 2.44 0.89 4.67
N THR A 52 2.59 1.74 5.68
CA THR A 52 1.87 3.01 5.77
C THR A 52 2.31 3.98 4.67
N ALA A 53 3.62 4.11 4.43
CA ALA A 53 4.15 4.96 3.35
C ALA A 53 3.61 4.56 1.98
N VAL A 54 3.57 3.26 1.68
CA VAL A 54 2.98 2.74 0.44
C VAL A 54 1.50 3.10 0.33
N LYS A 55 0.73 2.96 1.41
CA LYS A 55 -0.69 3.33 1.44
C LYS A 55 -0.90 4.83 1.22
N THR A 56 -0.10 5.67 1.88
CA THR A 56 -0.14 7.13 1.72
C THR A 56 0.20 7.54 0.30
N PHE A 57 1.24 6.95 -0.31
CA PHE A 57 1.64 7.23 -1.68
C PHE A 57 0.49 7.09 -2.68
N PHE A 58 -0.24 5.96 -2.66
CA PHE A 58 -1.39 5.76 -3.55
C PHE A 58 -2.55 6.70 -3.26
N SER A 59 -2.69 7.16 -2.02
CA SER A 59 -3.73 8.10 -1.62
C SER A 59 -3.41 9.55 -2.03
N CYS A 60 -2.14 9.85 -2.32
CA CYS A 60 -1.68 11.15 -2.80
C CYS A 60 -1.67 11.28 -4.33
N LEU A 61 -2.07 10.25 -5.08
CA LEU A 61 -2.18 10.32 -6.52
C LEU A 61 -3.28 11.31 -6.93
N ALA A 62 -3.06 12.03 -8.04
CA ALA A 62 -4.03 13.02 -8.54
C ALA A 62 -5.36 12.36 -8.94
N GLU A 63 -5.29 11.13 -9.44
CA GLU A 63 -6.42 10.26 -9.69
C GLU A 63 -6.28 8.99 -8.84
N PRO A 64 -7.40 8.42 -8.35
CA PRO A 64 -7.35 7.18 -7.59
C PRO A 64 -6.76 6.05 -8.43
N LEU A 65 -6.09 5.11 -7.77
CA LEU A 65 -5.50 3.94 -8.44
C LEU A 65 -6.53 3.16 -9.30
N ILE A 66 -7.78 3.11 -8.83
CA ILE A 66 -8.92 2.61 -9.61
C ILE A 66 -9.71 3.84 -10.09
N PRO A 67 -9.67 4.16 -11.39
CA PRO A 67 -10.43 5.28 -11.96
C PRO A 67 -11.91 5.19 -11.63
N THR A 68 -12.52 6.31 -11.27
CA THR A 68 -13.94 6.38 -10.86
C THR A 68 -14.88 5.92 -11.96
N GLU A 69 -14.50 6.10 -13.22
CA GLU A 69 -15.24 5.66 -14.42
C GLU A 69 -15.44 4.13 -14.48
N LEU A 70 -14.59 3.37 -13.78
CA LEU A 70 -14.68 1.92 -13.71
C LEU A 70 -15.53 1.42 -12.55
N HIS A 71 -15.96 2.29 -11.63
CA HIS A 71 -16.63 1.87 -10.40
C HIS A 71 -17.96 1.19 -10.70
N ASP A 72 -18.80 1.78 -11.55
CA ASP A 72 -20.08 1.21 -11.94
C ASP A 72 -19.90 -0.14 -12.66
N ASN A 73 -18.94 -0.21 -13.60
CA ASN A 73 -18.62 -1.47 -14.29
C ASN A 73 -18.17 -2.58 -13.32
N ILE A 74 -17.39 -2.24 -12.30
CA ILE A 74 -16.94 -3.19 -11.28
C ILE A 74 -18.13 -3.64 -10.42
N LEU A 75 -19.01 -2.72 -10.02
CA LEU A 75 -20.20 -3.04 -9.23
C LEU A 75 -21.16 -3.94 -9.99
N ASP A 76 -21.39 -3.67 -11.28
CA ASP A 76 -22.21 -4.49 -12.16
C ASP A 76 -21.64 -5.92 -12.26
N CYS A 77 -20.33 -6.07 -12.44
CA CYS A 77 -19.67 -7.38 -12.48
C CYS A 77 -19.75 -8.15 -11.14
N ILE A 78 -19.75 -7.45 -9.99
CA ILE A 78 -19.89 -8.08 -8.67
C ILE A 78 -21.35 -8.49 -8.41
N ALA A 79 -22.31 -7.70 -8.89
CA ALA A 79 -23.73 -7.98 -8.75
C ALA A 79 -24.16 -9.19 -9.61
N ASP A 80 -23.44 -9.44 -10.70
CA ASP A 80 -23.61 -10.59 -11.58
C ASP A 80 -23.13 -11.90 -10.88
N ASN A 81 -23.98 -12.43 -10.01
CA ASN A 81 -23.72 -13.63 -9.19
C ASN A 81 -23.68 -14.95 -9.99
N ASP A 82 -23.71 -14.91 -11.32
CA ASP A 82 -23.78 -16.11 -12.16
C ASP A 82 -22.43 -16.87 -12.32
N VAL A 83 -21.34 -16.40 -11.71
CA VAL A 83 -20.01 -17.05 -11.83
C VAL A 83 -19.53 -17.77 -10.57
N ILE A 84 -20.27 -17.72 -9.45
CA ILE A 84 -19.87 -18.35 -8.17
C ILE A 84 -20.52 -19.73 -7.95
N PHE A 85 -21.39 -20.20 -8.86
CA PHE A 85 -22.01 -21.54 -8.79
C PHE A 85 -21.31 -22.63 -9.63
N LEU A 86 -20.08 -22.39 -10.11
CA LEU A 86 -19.24 -23.45 -10.69
C LEU A 86 -18.17 -23.92 -9.68
N THR A 87 -18.64 -24.54 -8.60
CA THR A 87 -17.87 -25.50 -7.78
C THR A 87 -18.77 -26.68 -7.47
#